data_AF-A0A9X9QA91-F1
#
_entry.id   AF-A0A9X9QA91-F1
#
_cell.length_a   1.000
_cell.length_b   1.000
_cell.length_c   1.000
_cell.angle_alpha   90.00
_cell.angle_beta   90.00
_cell.angle_gamma   90.00
#
_symmetry.space_group_name_H-M   'P 1'
#
loop_
_entity.id
_entity.type
_entity.pdbx_description
1 polymer ?
#
loop_
_entity_poly.entity_id
_entity_poly.type
_entity_poly.pdbx_seq_one_letter_code
_entity_poly.pdbx_strand_id
1 'polypeptide(L)'
;MWLISITFLSIGYGDMVPNTYCGKGVCLLTGIMGAGCTALVVAVVARKLELTKAEKHVHNFMMDTQLTKRVKNAAANVLRETWLIYKNTKLVKKIDHAKVRKHQRKFLQAIHQLRSVKMEQRKLNDQANTLVDLAKTQNIMYDMISDLNERSEDFEKRIVTVETKLETLIGSIHALPGLISQTIRQQQRDFIEAQMESYDKHITYNAERSRSSSRRRRSSSTAPPTSSESS
;
A
#
# COMPACT_ATOMS: atom_id res chain seq x y z
N MET A 1 -9.73 -57.72 -19.68
CA MET A 1 -10.25 -56.35 -19.91
C MET A 1 -11.37 -55.99 -18.95
N TRP A 2 -12.50 -56.71 -18.94
CA TRP A 2 -13.67 -56.43 -18.08
C TRP A 2 -13.37 -56.06 -16.62
N LEU A 3 -12.60 -56.89 -15.90
CA LEU A 3 -12.19 -56.64 -14.50
C LEU A 3 -11.53 -55.26 -14.29
N ILE A 4 -10.60 -54.88 -15.18
CA ILE A 4 -9.85 -53.61 -15.09
C ILE A 4 -10.80 -52.41 -15.19
N SER A 5 -11.82 -52.47 -16.05
CA SER A 5 -12.79 -51.37 -16.21
C SER A 5 -13.68 -51.18 -14.98
N ILE A 6 -14.07 -52.27 -14.31
CA ILE A 6 -14.90 -52.24 -13.10
C ILE A 6 -14.11 -51.77 -11.88
N THR A 7 -12.83 -52.18 -11.77
CA THR A 7 -11.91 -51.66 -10.77
C THR A 7 -11.61 -50.17 -11.00
N PHE A 8 -11.38 -49.75 -12.25
CA PHE A 8 -11.14 -48.35 -12.60
C PHE A 8 -12.34 -47.46 -12.26
N LEU A 9 -13.56 -47.93 -12.49
CA LEU A 9 -14.79 -47.22 -12.11
C LEU A 9 -15.17 -47.40 -10.62
N SER A 10 -14.37 -48.13 -9.85
CA SER A 10 -14.56 -48.41 -8.42
C SER A 10 -15.92 -49.03 -8.05
N ILE A 11 -16.51 -49.82 -8.96
CA ILE A 11 -17.80 -50.51 -8.71
C ILE A 11 -17.60 -51.79 -7.92
N GLY A 12 -16.63 -52.62 -8.30
CA GLY A 12 -16.20 -53.81 -7.54
C GLY A 12 -17.28 -54.86 -7.26
N TYR A 13 -17.96 -55.40 -8.28
CA TYR A 13 -19.01 -56.42 -8.12
C TYR A 13 -18.59 -57.69 -7.33
N GLY A 14 -17.31 -58.06 -7.34
CA GLY A 14 -16.75 -59.12 -6.49
C GLY A 14 -16.90 -60.55 -7.02
N ASP A 15 -17.45 -60.73 -8.22
CA ASP A 15 -17.65 -62.00 -8.91
C ASP A 15 -16.35 -62.60 -9.48
N MET A 16 -15.38 -61.75 -9.83
CA MET A 16 -14.04 -62.15 -10.27
C MET A 16 -12.96 -61.43 -9.46
N VAL A 17 -12.11 -62.18 -8.75
CA VAL A 17 -11.06 -61.64 -7.85
C VAL A 17 -9.67 -62.14 -8.28
N PRO A 18 -8.64 -61.28 -8.37
CA PRO A 18 -7.29 -61.73 -8.69
C PRO A 18 -6.68 -62.50 -7.51
N ASN A 19 -6.48 -63.81 -7.68
CA ASN A 19 -5.88 -64.66 -6.66
C ASN A 19 -4.35 -64.49 -6.52
N THR A 20 -3.65 -64.07 -7.59
CA THR A 20 -2.19 -63.85 -7.57
C THR A 20 -1.81 -62.50 -6.97
N TYR A 21 -0.68 -62.45 -6.26
CA TYR A 21 -0.15 -61.20 -5.68
C TYR A 21 0.10 -60.11 -6.75
N CYS A 22 0.62 -60.50 -7.92
CA CYS A 22 0.78 -59.58 -9.05
C CYS A 22 -0.56 -59.00 -9.53
N GLY A 23 -1.60 -59.83 -9.69
CA GLY A 23 -2.93 -59.37 -10.07
C GLY A 23 -3.58 -58.44 -9.02
N LYS A 24 -3.35 -58.69 -7.73
CA LYS A 24 -3.79 -57.79 -6.64
C LYS A 24 -3.09 -56.43 -6.72
N GLY A 25 -1.78 -56.40 -7.01
CA GLY A 25 -1.03 -55.16 -7.22
C GLY A 25 -1.55 -54.35 -8.42
N VAL A 26 -1.76 -54.99 -9.57
CA VAL A 26 -2.32 -54.33 -10.77
C VAL A 26 -3.73 -53.79 -10.52
N CYS A 27 -4.58 -54.54 -9.79
CA CYS A 27 -5.91 -54.10 -9.39
C CYS A 27 -5.84 -52.83 -8.52
N LEU A 28 -4.97 -52.81 -7.52
CA LEU A 28 -4.80 -51.66 -6.62
C LEU A 28 -4.29 -50.41 -7.36
N LEU A 29 -3.30 -50.55 -8.24
CA LEU A 29 -2.82 -49.45 -9.09
C LEU A 29 -3.90 -48.92 -10.03
N THR A 30 -4.70 -49.82 -10.64
CA THR A 30 -5.82 -49.46 -11.50
C THR A 30 -6.89 -48.67 -10.74
N GLY A 31 -7.20 -49.05 -9.50
CA GLY A 31 -8.13 -48.33 -8.63
C GLY A 31 -7.64 -46.92 -8.28
N ILE A 32 -6.35 -46.77 -7.95
CA ILE A 32 -5.75 -45.46 -7.68
C ILE A 32 -5.82 -44.56 -8.92
N MET A 33 -5.49 -45.07 -10.11
CA MET A 33 -5.61 -44.31 -11.36
C MET A 33 -7.06 -43.95 -11.69
N GLY A 34 -8.02 -44.84 -11.44
CA GLY A 34 -9.45 -44.60 -11.63
C GLY A 34 -10.01 -43.52 -10.72
N ALA A 35 -9.65 -43.56 -9.44
CA ALA A 35 -9.99 -42.51 -8.47
C ALA A 35 -9.36 -41.16 -8.86
N GLY A 36 -8.08 -41.15 -9.27
CA GLY A 36 -7.39 -39.95 -9.76
C GLY A 36 -8.04 -39.35 -11.00
N CYS A 37 -8.42 -40.18 -11.97
CA CYS A 37 -9.14 -39.75 -13.17
C CYS A 37 -10.51 -39.14 -12.81
N THR A 38 -11.27 -39.80 -11.93
CA THR A 38 -12.57 -39.31 -11.46
C THR A 38 -12.44 -37.96 -10.73
N ALA A 39 -11.43 -37.81 -9.86
CA ALA A 39 -11.16 -36.55 -9.17
C ALA A 39 -10.80 -35.41 -10.14
N LEU A 40 -10.00 -35.68 -11.18
CA LEU A 40 -9.69 -34.70 -12.23
C LEU A 40 -10.95 -34.31 -13.03
N VAL A 41 -11.81 -35.26 -13.39
CA VAL A 41 -13.07 -34.98 -14.09
C VAL A 41 -13.98 -34.11 -13.23
N VAL A 42 -14.18 -34.45 -11.95
CA VAL A 42 -15.00 -33.64 -11.03
C VAL A 42 -14.42 -32.23 -10.86
N ALA A 43 -13.10 -32.08 -10.74
CA ALA A 43 -12.45 -30.78 -10.63
C ALA A 43 -12.56 -29.94 -11.92
N VAL A 44 -12.51 -30.56 -13.11
CA VAL A 44 -12.74 -29.88 -14.39
C VAL A 44 -14.20 -29.47 -14.54
N VAL A 45 -15.15 -30.36 -14.20
CA VAL A 45 -16.58 -30.07 -14.24
C VAL A 45 -16.94 -28.94 -13.27
N ALA A 46 -16.42 -28.94 -12.04
CA ALA A 46 -16.60 -27.84 -11.09
C ALA A 46 -16.15 -26.49 -11.68
N ARG A 47 -14.92 -26.41 -12.23
CA ARG A 47 -14.39 -25.20 -12.88
C ARG A 47 -15.16 -24.78 -14.16
N LYS A 48 -15.94 -25.68 -14.77
CA LYS A 48 -16.80 -25.37 -15.92
C LYS A 48 -18.24 -25.01 -15.50
N LEU A 49 -18.66 -25.37 -14.29
CA LEU A 49 -19.94 -24.98 -13.68
C LEU A 49 -19.83 -23.68 -12.86
N GLU A 50 -18.62 -23.27 -12.48
CA GLU A 50 -18.34 -21.91 -12.02
C GLU A 50 -18.61 -20.90 -13.15
N LEU A 51 -19.80 -20.29 -13.13
CA LEU A 51 -20.20 -19.26 -14.10
C LEU A 51 -19.10 -18.21 -14.27
N THR A 52 -18.75 -17.93 -15.53
CA THR A 52 -17.75 -16.92 -15.85
C THR A 52 -18.20 -15.54 -15.35
N LYS A 53 -17.23 -14.64 -15.12
CA LYS A 53 -17.48 -13.28 -14.62
C LYS A 53 -18.50 -12.51 -15.48
N ALA A 54 -18.54 -12.77 -16.79
CA ALA A 54 -19.50 -12.20 -17.72
C ALA A 54 -20.91 -12.80 -17.56
N GLU A 55 -21.04 -14.13 -17.54
CA GLU A 55 -22.32 -14.81 -17.33
C GLU A 55 -22.96 -14.44 -15.99
N LYS A 56 -22.14 -14.33 -14.93
CA LYS A 56 -22.61 -13.88 -13.61
C LYS A 56 -23.14 -12.44 -13.64
N HIS A 57 -22.53 -11.55 -14.44
CA HIS A 57 -23.01 -10.18 -14.61
C HIS A 57 -24.34 -10.14 -15.37
N VAL A 58 -24.47 -10.89 -16.48
CA VAL A 58 -25.73 -11.02 -17.24
C VAL A 58 -26.83 -11.66 -16.39
N HIS A 59 -26.53 -12.70 -15.62
CA HIS A 59 -27.47 -13.32 -14.68
C HIS A 59 -27.92 -12.33 -13.61
N ASN A 60 -27.01 -11.54 -13.03
CA ASN A 60 -27.36 -10.53 -12.04
C ASN A 60 -28.27 -9.44 -12.62
N PHE A 61 -27.98 -8.94 -13.83
CA PHE A 61 -28.83 -7.96 -14.53
C PHE A 61 -30.22 -8.52 -14.87
N MET A 62 -30.29 -9.78 -15.34
CA MET A 62 -31.55 -10.46 -15.62
C MET A 62 -32.37 -10.68 -14.34
N MET A 63 -31.71 -11.11 -13.25
CA MET A 63 -32.33 -11.34 -11.95
C MET A 63 -32.88 -10.03 -11.35
N ASP A 64 -32.11 -8.94 -11.37
CA ASP A 64 -32.55 -7.61 -10.92
C ASP A 64 -33.73 -7.07 -11.75
N THR A 65 -33.68 -7.23 -13.07
CA THR A 65 -34.79 -6.89 -13.97
C THR A 65 -36.05 -7.70 -13.63
N GLN A 66 -35.93 -9.00 -13.33
CA GLN A 66 -37.06 -9.84 -12.91
C GLN A 66 -37.58 -9.46 -11.52
N LEU A 67 -36.70 -9.19 -10.55
CA LEU A 67 -37.08 -8.79 -9.20
C LEU A 67 -37.83 -7.46 -9.20
N THR A 68 -37.32 -6.47 -9.93
CA THR A 68 -38.01 -5.18 -10.12
C THR A 68 -39.41 -5.35 -10.72
N LYS A 69 -39.59 -6.27 -11.68
CA LYS A 69 -40.92 -6.64 -12.20
C LYS A 69 -41.79 -7.34 -11.14
N ARG A 70 -41.23 -8.27 -10.36
CA ARG A 70 -41.92 -8.95 -9.25
C ARG A 70 -42.37 -7.98 -8.16
N VAL A 71 -41.55 -6.99 -7.77
CA VAL A 71 -41.92 -5.92 -6.82
C VAL A 71 -43.12 -5.12 -7.33
N LYS A 72 -43.06 -4.63 -8.58
CA LYS A 72 -44.13 -3.83 -9.19
C LYS A 72 -45.45 -4.62 -9.25
N ASN A 73 -45.41 -5.89 -9.64
CA ASN A 73 -46.59 -6.77 -9.68
C ASN A 73 -47.16 -7.06 -8.28
N ALA A 74 -46.29 -7.32 -7.29
CA ALA A 74 -46.74 -7.55 -5.90
C ALA A 74 -47.37 -6.28 -5.30
N ALA A 75 -46.78 -5.10 -5.53
CA ALA A 75 -47.34 -3.81 -5.10
C ALA A 75 -48.70 -3.51 -5.76
N ALA A 76 -48.84 -3.78 -7.07
CA ALA A 76 -50.12 -3.65 -7.76
C ALA A 76 -51.20 -4.59 -7.19
N ASN A 77 -50.84 -5.82 -6.82
CA ASN A 77 -51.75 -6.76 -6.15
C ASN A 77 -52.13 -6.29 -4.74
N VAL A 78 -51.19 -5.73 -3.96
CA VAL A 78 -51.48 -5.12 -2.65
C VAL A 78 -52.52 -4.01 -2.79
N LEU A 79 -52.32 -3.07 -3.73
CA LEU A 79 -53.28 -1.99 -4.00
C LEU A 79 -54.65 -2.53 -4.43
N ARG A 80 -54.67 -3.47 -5.38
CA ARG A 80 -55.89 -4.11 -5.90
C ARG A 80 -56.71 -4.76 -4.79
N GLU A 81 -56.08 -5.60 -3.97
CA GLU A 81 -56.78 -6.32 -2.90
C GLU A 81 -57.18 -5.37 -1.76
N THR A 82 -56.39 -4.31 -1.47
CA THR A 82 -56.79 -3.23 -0.54
C THR A 82 -58.07 -2.54 -1.00
N TRP A 83 -58.14 -2.13 -2.27
CA TRP A 83 -59.34 -1.53 -2.85
C TRP A 83 -60.54 -2.48 -2.83
N LEU A 84 -60.34 -3.76 -3.13
CA LEU A 84 -61.41 -4.77 -3.11
C LEU A 84 -61.92 -5.04 -1.68
N ILE A 85 -61.06 -5.00 -0.66
CA ILE A 85 -61.48 -5.05 0.75
C ILE A 85 -62.30 -3.81 1.09
N TYR A 86 -61.82 -2.61 0.77
CA TYR A 86 -62.52 -1.36 1.04
C TYR A 86 -63.90 -1.32 0.36
N LYS A 87 -63.97 -1.68 -0.93
CA LYS A 87 -65.23 -1.78 -1.68
C LYS A 87 -66.24 -2.71 -1.00
N ASN A 88 -65.84 -3.95 -0.68
CA ASN A 88 -66.74 -4.95 -0.10
C ASN A 88 -67.08 -4.73 1.39
N THR A 89 -66.42 -3.79 2.08
CA THR A 89 -66.67 -3.49 3.51
C THR A 89 -67.31 -2.13 3.75
N LYS A 90 -67.14 -1.14 2.86
CA LYS A 90 -67.61 0.24 3.04
C LYS A 90 -68.54 0.76 1.94
N LEU A 91 -68.50 0.21 0.71
CA LEU A 91 -69.27 0.71 -0.44
C LEU A 91 -70.49 -0.17 -0.80
N VAL A 92 -70.79 -1.22 -0.02
CA VAL A 92 -71.92 -2.14 -0.29
C VAL A 92 -72.90 -2.15 0.88
N LYS A 93 -74.20 -2.04 0.58
CA LYS A 93 -75.30 -1.91 1.55
C LYS A 93 -75.53 -3.14 2.44
N LYS A 94 -74.99 -4.31 2.05
CA LYS A 94 -74.90 -5.55 2.85
C LYS A 94 -73.50 -6.16 2.66
N ILE A 95 -72.81 -6.47 3.75
CA ILE A 95 -71.42 -6.96 3.72
C ILE A 95 -71.37 -8.47 3.49
N ASP A 96 -70.57 -8.90 2.51
CA ASP A 96 -70.30 -10.32 2.24
C ASP A 96 -68.99 -10.75 2.93
N HIS A 97 -69.13 -11.32 4.13
CA HIS A 97 -67.99 -11.78 4.94
C HIS A 97 -67.18 -12.92 4.28
N ALA A 98 -67.72 -13.66 3.30
CA ALA A 98 -66.98 -14.68 2.58
C ALA A 98 -66.05 -14.05 1.53
N LYS A 99 -66.55 -13.06 0.76
CA LYS A 99 -65.73 -12.28 -0.18
C LYS A 99 -64.65 -11.48 0.53
N VAL A 100 -64.98 -10.81 1.65
CA VAL A 100 -63.99 -10.05 2.43
C VAL A 100 -62.85 -10.93 2.92
N ARG A 101 -63.13 -12.11 3.51
CA ARG A 101 -62.10 -13.08 3.94
C ARG A 101 -61.28 -13.65 2.77
N LYS A 102 -61.83 -13.71 1.55
CA LYS A 102 -61.08 -14.11 0.34
C LYS A 102 -60.08 -13.04 -0.07
N HIS A 103 -60.49 -11.76 -0.09
CA HIS A 103 -59.62 -10.64 -0.42
C HIS A 103 -58.57 -10.36 0.68
N GLN A 104 -58.91 -10.50 1.96
CA GLN A 104 -57.96 -10.40 3.07
C GLN A 104 -56.83 -11.44 2.98
N ARG A 105 -57.13 -12.70 2.65
CA ARG A 105 -56.10 -13.72 2.44
C ARG A 105 -55.17 -13.39 1.27
N LYS A 106 -55.73 -12.92 0.15
CA LYS A 106 -54.94 -12.48 -1.01
C LYS A 106 -54.08 -11.25 -0.73
N PHE A 107 -54.61 -10.27 0.00
CA PHE A 107 -53.88 -9.10 0.48
C PHE A 107 -52.69 -9.52 1.35
N LEU A 108 -52.90 -10.39 2.35
CA LEU A 108 -51.83 -10.88 3.21
C LEU A 108 -50.76 -11.64 2.42
N GLN A 109 -51.17 -12.48 1.46
CA GLN A 109 -50.25 -13.17 0.55
C GLN A 109 -49.43 -12.20 -0.30
N ALA A 110 -50.05 -11.14 -0.85
CA ALA A 110 -49.35 -10.12 -1.63
C ALA A 110 -48.38 -9.29 -0.76
N ILE A 111 -48.73 -8.99 0.49
CA ILE A 111 -47.83 -8.34 1.46
C ILE A 111 -46.63 -9.26 1.79
N HIS A 112 -46.84 -10.55 2.01
CA HIS A 112 -45.75 -11.51 2.24
C HIS A 112 -44.82 -11.63 1.02
N GLN A 113 -45.38 -11.71 -0.20
CA GLN A 113 -44.61 -11.71 -1.44
C GLN A 113 -43.81 -10.41 -1.64
N LEU A 114 -44.41 -9.25 -1.35
CA LEU A 114 -43.71 -7.97 -1.43
C LEU A 114 -42.55 -7.89 -0.42
N ARG A 115 -42.74 -8.42 0.80
CA ARG A 115 -41.68 -8.50 1.82
C ARG A 115 -40.56 -9.45 1.43
N SER A 116 -40.87 -10.65 0.91
CA SER A 116 -39.83 -11.61 0.52
C SER A 116 -39.00 -11.09 -0.65
N VAL A 117 -39.63 -10.53 -1.70
CA VAL A 117 -38.91 -9.92 -2.82
C VAL A 117 -38.09 -8.70 -2.38
N LYS A 118 -38.57 -7.89 -1.42
CA LYS A 118 -37.78 -6.79 -0.83
C LYS A 118 -36.59 -7.27 0.02
N MET A 119 -36.65 -8.45 0.61
CA MET A 119 -35.48 -9.08 1.27
C MET A 119 -34.48 -9.61 0.25
N GLU A 120 -34.97 -10.28 -0.80
CA GLU A 120 -34.17 -10.80 -1.92
C GLU A 120 -33.40 -9.66 -2.61
N GLN A 121 -34.08 -8.55 -2.93
CA GLN A 121 -33.47 -7.34 -3.50
C GLN A 121 -32.37 -6.75 -2.61
N ARG A 122 -32.60 -6.66 -1.29
CA ARG A 122 -31.59 -6.14 -0.35
C ARG A 122 -30.35 -7.01 -0.33
N LYS A 123 -30.51 -8.35 -0.27
CA LYS A 123 -29.39 -9.29 -0.28
C LYS A 123 -28.49 -9.11 -1.52
N LEU A 124 -29.07 -8.87 -2.70
CA LEU A 124 -28.31 -8.60 -3.92
C LEU A 124 -27.62 -7.23 -3.90
N ASN A 125 -28.30 -6.21 -3.40
CA ASN A 125 -27.73 -4.87 -3.22
C ASN A 125 -26.53 -4.89 -2.27
N ASP A 126 -26.63 -5.60 -1.14
CA ASP A 126 -25.56 -5.73 -0.17
C ASP A 126 -24.35 -6.49 -0.77
N GLN A 127 -24.58 -7.49 -1.62
CA GLN A 127 -23.53 -8.18 -2.39
C GLN A 127 -22.87 -7.32 -3.47
N ALA A 128 -23.57 -6.33 -4.03
CA ALA A 128 -22.98 -5.37 -4.94
C ALA A 128 -22.15 -4.31 -4.19
N ASN A 129 -22.66 -3.84 -3.04
CA ASN A 129 -21.97 -2.86 -2.21
C ASN A 129 -20.63 -3.39 -1.67
N THR A 130 -20.56 -4.63 -1.19
CA THR A 130 -19.29 -5.19 -0.68
C THR A 130 -18.17 -5.23 -1.73
N LEU A 131 -18.49 -5.46 -3.00
CA LEU A 131 -17.50 -5.40 -4.09
C LEU A 131 -17.06 -3.97 -4.38
N VAL A 132 -17.99 -3.01 -4.34
CA VAL A 132 -17.72 -1.58 -4.52
C VAL A 132 -16.89 -1.03 -3.37
N ASP A 133 -17.20 -1.40 -2.13
CA ASP A 133 -16.49 -0.95 -0.94
C ASP A 133 -15.09 -1.59 -0.82
N LEU A 134 -14.91 -2.82 -1.32
CA LEU A 134 -13.57 -3.41 -1.50
C LEU A 134 -12.73 -2.61 -2.52
N ALA A 135 -13.31 -2.23 -3.66
CA ALA A 135 -12.62 -1.40 -4.65
C ALA A 135 -12.27 0.01 -4.12
N LYS A 136 -13.16 0.65 -3.36
CA LYS A 136 -12.87 1.91 -2.67
C LYS A 136 -11.73 1.74 -1.65
N THR A 137 -11.78 0.67 -0.85
CA THR A 137 -10.73 0.37 0.14
C THR A 137 -9.38 0.17 -0.53
N GLN A 138 -9.35 -0.49 -1.71
CA GLN A 138 -8.14 -0.65 -2.49
C GLN A 138 -7.59 0.69 -3.02
N ASN A 139 -8.44 1.61 -3.51
CA ASN A 139 -7.99 2.95 -3.91
C ASN A 139 -7.40 3.74 -2.73
N ILE A 140 -8.12 3.81 -1.60
CA ILE A 140 -7.65 4.50 -0.39
C ILE A 140 -6.32 3.90 0.11
N MET A 141 -6.15 2.58 -0.02
CA MET A 141 -4.91 1.89 0.32
C MET A 141 -3.77 2.26 -0.65
N TYR A 142 -4.01 2.37 -1.95
CA TYR A 142 -3.00 2.82 -2.91
C TYR A 142 -2.56 4.26 -2.63
N ASP A 143 -3.50 5.18 -2.39
CA ASP A 143 -3.20 6.57 -2.06
C ASP A 143 -2.35 6.65 -0.78
N MET A 144 -2.75 5.92 0.27
CA MET A 144 -2.01 5.86 1.54
C MET A 144 -0.60 5.25 1.41
N ILE A 145 -0.42 4.24 0.55
CA ILE A 145 0.89 3.64 0.26
C ILE A 145 1.76 4.62 -0.52
N SER A 146 1.19 5.39 -1.45
CA SER A 146 1.89 6.44 -2.20
C SER A 146 2.41 7.52 -1.26
N ASP A 147 1.55 8.05 -0.38
CA ASP A 147 1.91 9.02 0.66
C ASP A 147 3.01 8.49 1.59
N LEU A 148 2.96 7.20 1.93
CA LEU A 148 3.98 6.54 2.77
C LEU A 148 5.32 6.43 2.04
N ASN A 149 5.31 6.08 0.75
CA ASN A 149 6.52 5.98 -0.05
C ASN A 149 7.19 7.35 -0.25
N GLU A 150 6.40 8.39 -0.58
CA GLU A 150 6.92 9.76 -0.71
C GLU A 150 7.58 10.25 0.59
N ARG A 151 6.95 9.98 1.75
CA ARG A 151 7.54 10.29 3.06
C ARG A 151 8.79 9.45 3.33
N SER A 152 8.80 8.18 2.95
CA SER A 152 9.97 7.30 3.08
C SER A 152 11.15 7.85 2.29
N GLU A 153 10.92 8.32 1.05
CA GLU A 153 11.97 8.95 0.24
C GLU A 153 12.49 10.27 0.85
N ASP A 154 11.63 11.11 1.46
CA ASP A 154 12.11 12.31 2.17
C ASP A 154 12.96 11.94 3.41
N PHE A 155 12.56 10.90 4.14
CA PHE A 155 13.37 10.39 5.25
C PHE A 155 14.71 9.82 4.78
N GLU A 156 14.75 9.08 3.67
CA GLU A 156 15.99 8.55 3.10
C GLU A 156 16.93 9.66 2.61
N LYS A 157 16.38 10.68 1.92
CA LYS A 157 17.13 11.90 1.53
C LYS A 157 17.69 12.64 2.76
N ARG A 158 16.93 12.72 3.86
CA ARG A 158 17.40 13.29 5.13
C ARG A 158 18.49 12.45 5.79
N ILE A 159 18.39 11.12 5.77
CA ILE A 159 19.41 10.21 6.29
C ILE A 159 20.72 10.41 5.54
N VAL A 160 20.72 10.39 4.20
CA VAL A 160 21.91 10.67 3.37
C VAL A 160 22.50 12.06 3.67
N THR A 161 21.64 13.06 3.93
CA THR A 161 22.08 14.41 4.33
C THR A 161 22.72 14.44 5.73
N VAL A 162 22.33 13.54 6.63
CA VAL A 162 22.95 13.37 7.96
C VAL A 162 24.26 12.58 7.87
N GLU A 163 24.29 11.51 7.07
CA GLU A 163 25.50 10.72 6.82
C GLU A 163 26.62 11.57 6.22
N THR A 164 26.33 12.32 5.15
CA THR A 164 27.30 13.26 4.54
C THR A 164 27.78 14.34 5.53
N LYS A 165 26.90 14.85 6.40
CA LYS A 165 27.32 15.76 7.48
C LYS A 165 28.22 15.08 8.51
N LEU A 166 27.96 13.83 8.87
CA LEU A 166 28.84 13.05 9.75
C LEU A 166 30.20 12.78 9.09
N GLU A 167 30.25 12.44 7.80
CA GLU A 167 31.51 12.26 7.06
C GLU A 167 32.34 13.54 7.02
N THR A 168 31.73 14.70 6.73
CA THR A 168 32.45 15.99 6.76
C THR A 168 32.95 16.36 8.16
N LEU A 169 32.19 16.03 9.21
CA LEU A 169 32.62 16.21 10.61
C LEU A 169 33.81 15.30 10.95
N ILE A 170 33.76 14.03 10.57
CA ILE A 170 34.86 13.07 10.74
C ILE A 170 36.12 13.56 10.01
N GLY A 171 36.00 14.00 8.76
CA GLY A 171 37.10 14.56 7.98
C GLY A 171 37.71 15.81 8.64
N SER A 172 36.86 16.70 9.17
CA SER A 172 37.30 17.89 9.91
C SER A 172 38.06 17.53 11.19
N ILE A 173 37.59 16.53 11.94
CA ILE A 173 38.27 15.99 13.13
C ILE A 173 39.61 15.33 12.76
N HIS A 174 39.71 14.67 11.60
CA HIS A 174 40.95 14.07 11.12
C HIS A 174 41.98 15.10 10.62
N ALA A 175 41.53 16.24 10.08
CA ALA A 175 42.39 17.34 9.65
C ALA A 175 42.92 18.20 10.82
N LEU A 176 42.15 18.28 11.92
CA LEU A 176 42.45 19.08 13.11
C LEU A 176 43.89 18.88 13.67
N PRO A 177 44.40 17.66 13.87
CA PRO A 177 45.79 17.43 14.30
C PRO A 177 46.85 18.01 13.35
N GLY A 178 46.60 17.96 12.04
CA GLY A 178 47.48 18.52 11.01
C GLY A 178 47.53 20.04 11.07
N LEU A 179 46.36 20.68 11.19
CA LEU A 179 46.22 22.12 11.40
C LEU A 179 46.89 22.58 12.70
N ILE A 180 46.67 21.87 13.82
CA ILE A 180 47.35 22.16 15.10
C ILE A 180 48.86 22.06 14.95
N SER A 181 49.38 21.02 14.28
CA SER A 181 50.81 20.86 14.05
C SER A 181 51.40 21.96 13.14
N GLN A 182 50.65 22.41 12.12
CA GLN A 182 51.02 23.57 11.31
C GLN A 182 51.08 24.85 12.15
N THR A 183 50.05 25.15 12.94
CA THR A 183 50.01 26.36 13.77
C THR A 183 51.13 26.37 14.82
N ILE A 184 51.43 25.23 15.46
CA ILE A 184 52.56 25.11 16.40
C ILE A 184 53.90 25.37 15.68
N ARG A 185 54.11 24.80 14.49
CA ARG A 185 55.32 25.05 13.69
C ARG A 185 55.42 26.50 13.19
N GLN A 186 54.29 27.11 12.85
CA GLN A 186 54.22 28.52 12.46
C GLN A 186 54.63 29.39 13.64
N GLN A 187 53.97 29.22 14.79
CA GLN A 187 54.25 29.97 16.02
C GLN A 187 55.69 29.78 16.53
N GLN A 188 56.28 28.58 16.37
CA GLN A 188 57.71 28.37 16.65
C GLN A 188 58.62 29.12 15.69
N ARG A 189 58.31 29.16 14.37
CA ARG A 189 59.10 29.94 13.41
C ARG A 189 58.99 31.43 13.68
N ASP A 190 57.78 31.95 13.86
CA ASP A 190 57.52 33.37 14.15
C ASP A 190 58.24 33.80 15.44
N PHE A 191 58.30 32.93 16.46
CA PHE A 191 59.06 33.17 17.69
C PHE A 191 60.57 33.18 17.48
N ILE A 192 61.11 32.27 16.65
CA ILE A 192 62.54 32.24 16.30
C ILE A 192 62.91 33.48 15.47
N GLU A 193 62.06 33.89 14.53
CA GLU A 193 62.27 35.07 13.69
C GLU A 193 62.23 36.36 14.52
N ALA A 194 61.30 36.48 15.48
CA ALA A 194 61.26 37.58 16.44
C ALA A 194 62.48 37.61 17.39
N GLN A 195 62.95 36.45 17.85
CA GLN A 195 64.21 36.33 18.61
C GLN A 195 65.41 36.80 17.77
N MET A 196 65.45 36.41 16.49
CA MET A 196 66.54 36.72 15.56
C MET A 196 66.57 38.22 15.22
N GLU A 197 65.43 38.84 14.91
CA GLU A 197 65.31 40.30 14.80
C GLU A 197 65.77 41.03 16.06
N SER A 198 65.38 40.52 17.24
CA SER A 198 65.76 41.15 18.51
C SER A 198 67.26 41.04 18.78
N TYR A 199 67.91 39.97 18.31
CA TYR A 199 69.36 39.80 18.40
C TYR A 199 70.10 40.71 17.41
N ASP A 200 69.59 40.84 16.19
CA ASP A 200 70.18 41.67 15.12
C ASP A 200 70.05 43.17 15.43
N LYS A 201 68.93 43.59 16.03
CA LYS A 201 68.76 44.93 16.64
C LYS A 201 69.81 45.17 17.74
N HIS A 202 70.12 44.16 18.56
CA HIS A 202 71.09 44.27 19.66
C HIS A 202 72.55 44.33 19.16
N ILE A 203 72.88 43.67 18.05
CA ILE A 203 74.16 43.82 17.35
C ILE A 203 74.26 45.20 16.69
N THR A 204 73.20 45.66 16.03
CA THR A 204 73.15 46.98 15.37
C THR A 204 73.35 48.11 16.38
N TYR A 205 72.66 48.06 17.52
CA TYR A 205 72.81 49.04 18.61
C TYR A 205 74.24 49.07 19.20
N ASN A 206 74.89 47.90 19.33
CA ASN A 206 76.29 47.83 19.75
C ASN A 206 77.24 48.40 18.67
N ALA A 207 77.00 48.14 17.38
CA ALA A 207 77.78 48.68 16.28
C ALA A 207 77.63 50.21 16.13
N GLU A 208 76.46 50.77 16.43
CA GLU A 208 76.25 52.22 16.53
C GLU A 208 76.97 52.83 17.72
N ARG A 209 76.99 52.15 18.87
CA ARG A 209 77.79 52.55 20.04
C ARG A 209 79.31 52.51 19.77
N SER A 210 79.78 51.63 18.88
CA SER A 210 81.16 51.66 18.39
C SER A 210 81.42 52.83 17.41
N ARG A 211 80.44 53.20 16.59
CA ARG A 211 80.57 54.31 15.61
C ARG A 211 80.46 55.71 16.24
N SER A 212 79.75 55.88 17.35
CA SER A 212 79.53 57.19 17.98
C SER A 212 80.79 57.81 18.60
N SER A 213 81.79 57.00 18.99
CA SER A 213 83.11 57.50 19.46
C SER A 213 83.98 58.10 18.35
N SER A 214 83.67 57.90 17.06
CA SER A 214 84.62 58.16 15.96
C SER A 214 84.36 59.43 15.14
N ARG A 215 83.28 60.19 15.38
CA ARG A 215 82.92 61.36 14.54
C ARG A 215 82.61 62.63 15.33
N ARG A 216 83.68 63.30 15.79
CA ARG A 216 83.64 64.70 16.25
C ARG A 216 84.49 65.62 15.38
N ARG A 217 83.98 66.03 14.19
CA ARG A 217 84.30 67.36 13.60
C ARG A 217 83.48 67.74 12.36
N ARG A 218 83.04 69.01 12.37
CA ARG A 218 82.88 69.96 11.22
C ARG A 218 81.55 69.98 10.43
N SER A 219 80.65 70.88 10.85
CA SER A 219 80.00 72.01 10.10
C SER A 219 79.93 71.96 8.55
N SER A 220 78.91 72.47 7.82
CA SER A 220 77.99 73.61 8.05
C SER A 220 76.89 73.76 6.98
N SER A 221 75.77 74.46 7.28
CA SER A 221 74.80 75.11 6.34
C SER A 221 73.97 74.17 5.43
N THR A 222 72.70 74.41 5.02
CA THR A 222 71.82 75.61 4.98
C THR A 222 70.33 75.14 5.05
N ALA A 223 69.34 76.02 5.24
CA ALA A 223 67.88 75.73 5.29
C ALA A 223 67.09 76.65 4.30
N PRO A 224 65.74 76.66 4.24
CA PRO A 224 64.66 75.66 4.51
C PRO A 224 63.96 75.33 3.13
N PRO A 225 62.62 75.33 2.88
CA PRO A 225 61.37 75.08 3.67
C PRO A 225 60.34 74.10 3.02
N THR A 226 59.24 73.78 3.77
CA THR A 226 57.82 73.43 3.37
C THR A 226 57.53 72.45 2.20
N SER A 227 56.55 71.53 2.25
CA SER A 227 55.12 71.61 2.68
C SER A 227 54.57 70.17 2.96
N SER A 228 53.68 69.94 3.94
CA SER A 228 52.19 69.84 3.85
C SER A 228 51.57 68.56 3.25
N GLU A 229 50.54 68.06 3.95
CA GLU A 229 49.46 67.13 3.52
C GLU A 229 49.83 65.67 3.18
N SER A 230 49.25 64.63 3.81
CA SER A 230 47.83 64.19 3.97
C SER A 230 47.39 63.21 2.88
N SER A 231 47.31 61.92 3.22
CA SER A 231 46.22 60.98 2.89
C SER A 231 46.49 59.58 3.45
#